data_AF-A0A0J8QZZ2-F1
#
_entry.id   AF-A0A0J8QZZ2-F1
#
_cell.length_a   1.000
_cell.length_b   1.000
_cell.length_c   1.000
_cell.angle_alpha   90.00
_cell.angle_beta   90.00
_cell.angle_gamma   90.00
#
_symmetry.space_group_name_H-M   'P 1'
#
loop_
_entity.id
_entity.type
_entity.pdbx_description
1 polymer ?
#
loop_
_entity_poly.entity_id
_entity_poly.type
_entity_poly.pdbx_seq_one_letter_code
_entity_poly.pdbx_strand_id
1 'polypeptide(L)'
;MGDIVDRMVAASVSGGWWPTTDTKREHGPPVKFAISGCHDTTIAAILTSLGAFDNGKWPPYTSNIAIELFKDVDGHHHKAHVGDILEELSNPLPGNNSNNNDSKPSSLLSFFRRSATTSSTALTEPSDVARTPVSKLPPLHKHYVRIRYNDQPVAIPGCAAKPANHLPGEPTFCTLEAFKQIVDKFTPGNWREECGWNTDKGMFAEGEDRAGY
;
A
#
# COMPACT_ATOMS: atom_id res chain seq x y z
N MET A 1 -3.80 7.08 -0.41
CA MET A 1 -3.34 6.13 -1.45
C MET A 1 -1.85 6.24 -1.73
N GLY A 2 -1.27 7.44 -1.78
CA GLY A 2 0.19 7.64 -1.94
C GLY A 2 1.05 6.73 -1.07
N ASP A 3 0.85 6.73 0.26
CA ASP A 3 1.61 5.86 1.18
C ASP A 3 1.48 4.36 0.89
N ILE A 4 0.33 3.91 0.37
CA ILE A 4 0.13 2.50 0.01
C ILE A 4 0.97 2.16 -1.21
N VAL A 5 0.94 3.01 -2.24
CA VAL A 5 1.76 2.84 -3.45
C VAL A 5 3.24 2.94 -3.12
N ASP A 6 3.65 3.86 -2.24
CA ASP A 6 5.03 3.97 -1.76
C ASP A 6 5.53 2.64 -1.19
N ARG A 7 4.78 2.06 -0.26
CA ARG A 7 5.10 0.75 0.35
C ARG A 7 5.18 -0.36 -0.69
N MET A 8 4.25 -0.37 -1.66
CA MET A 8 4.22 -1.39 -2.71
C MET A 8 5.40 -1.27 -3.67
N VAL A 9 5.75 -0.05 -4.08
CA VAL A 9 6.91 0.21 -4.94
C VAL A 9 8.20 -0.10 -4.21
N ALA A 10 8.34 0.32 -2.95
CA ALA A 10 9.50 -0.03 -2.12
C ALA A 10 9.63 -1.56 -1.97
N ALA A 11 8.52 -2.26 -1.72
CA ALA A 11 8.53 -3.73 -1.69
C ALA A 11 8.96 -4.36 -3.01
N SER A 12 8.52 -3.81 -4.15
CA SER A 12 8.85 -4.29 -5.49
C SER A 12 10.30 -4.01 -5.90
N VAL A 13 10.82 -2.83 -5.56
CA VAL A 13 12.12 -2.33 -6.04
C VAL A 13 13.24 -2.64 -5.06
N SER A 14 12.99 -2.48 -3.76
CA SER A 14 13.97 -2.64 -2.69
C SER A 14 13.83 -3.98 -1.96
N GLY A 15 12.88 -4.83 -2.35
CA GLY A 15 12.62 -6.13 -1.73
C GLY A 15 11.85 -6.06 -0.42
N GLY A 16 11.49 -4.85 0.03
CA GLY A 16 10.78 -4.63 1.29
C GLY A 16 10.55 -3.16 1.59
N TRP A 17 9.64 -2.91 2.54
CA TRP A 17 9.45 -1.60 3.14
C TRP A 17 9.68 -1.68 4.66
N TRP A 18 10.34 -0.67 5.23
CA TRP A 18 10.66 -0.60 6.65
C TRP A 18 10.11 0.70 7.26
N PRO A 19 9.54 0.66 8.48
CA PRO A 19 9.07 1.86 9.15
C PRO A 19 10.25 2.77 9.53
N THR A 20 10.16 4.04 9.14
CA THR A 20 11.15 5.10 9.48
C THR A 20 11.10 5.55 10.94
N THR A 21 10.07 5.16 11.69
CA THR A 21 9.84 5.59 13.08
C THR A 21 10.78 4.92 14.08
N ASP A 22 11.56 3.93 13.67
CA ASP A 22 12.45 3.17 14.54
C ASP A 22 13.82 3.06 13.87
N THR A 23 14.74 3.97 14.22
CA THR A 23 16.12 4.03 13.67
C THR A 23 16.93 2.75 13.88
N LYS A 24 16.40 1.80 14.65
CA LYS A 24 16.97 0.47 14.88
C LYS A 24 16.48 -0.61 13.90
N ARG A 25 15.48 -0.31 13.06
CA ARG A 25 14.82 -1.29 12.18
C ARG A 25 15.28 -1.29 10.73
N GLU A 26 16.27 -0.49 10.36
CA GLU A 26 16.88 -0.56 9.00
C GLU A 26 17.47 -1.96 8.69
N HIS A 27 17.65 -2.82 9.70
CA HIS A 27 18.07 -4.22 9.55
C HIS A 27 17.02 -5.26 9.99
N GLY A 28 15.77 -4.85 10.23
CA GLY A 28 14.68 -5.77 10.61
C GLY A 28 14.05 -6.48 9.39
N PRO A 29 13.20 -7.50 9.59
CA PRO A 29 12.40 -8.04 8.50
C PRO A 29 11.47 -6.97 7.93
N PRO A 30 11.24 -6.95 6.60
CA PRO A 30 10.37 -5.97 5.98
C PRO A 30 8.90 -6.18 6.38
N VAL A 31 8.12 -5.11 6.37
CA VAL A 31 6.68 -5.18 6.70
C VAL A 31 5.95 -5.92 5.58
N LYS A 32 5.24 -6.99 5.96
CA LYS A 32 4.39 -7.79 5.06
C LYS A 32 2.90 -7.54 5.25
N PHE A 33 2.52 -6.96 6.38
CA PHE A 33 1.12 -6.75 6.74
C PHE A 33 0.93 -5.44 7.49
N ALA A 34 -0.06 -4.65 7.09
CA ALA A 34 -0.40 -3.38 7.70
C ALA A 34 -1.93 -3.27 7.82
N ILE A 35 -2.40 -2.87 9.00
CA ILE A 35 -3.82 -2.60 9.27
C ILE A 35 -3.96 -1.12 9.59
N SER A 36 -5.01 -0.49 9.06
CA SER A 36 -5.44 0.85 9.43
C SER A 36 -6.92 0.84 9.77
N GLY A 37 -7.30 1.52 10.85
CA GLY A 37 -8.70 1.86 11.13
C GLY A 37 -9.09 3.14 10.41
N CYS A 38 -10.25 3.17 9.77
CA CYS A 38 -10.77 4.35 9.07
C CYS A 38 -12.30 4.42 9.14
N HIS A 39 -12.86 5.47 8.53
CA HIS A 39 -14.30 5.65 8.41
C HIS A 39 -14.80 5.13 7.06
N ASP A 40 -16.10 4.87 6.99
CA ASP A 40 -16.85 4.56 5.76
C ASP A 40 -16.54 5.53 4.60
N THR A 41 -16.48 6.83 4.89
CA THR A 41 -16.09 7.88 3.93
C THR A 41 -14.71 7.63 3.31
N THR A 42 -13.77 7.07 4.06
CA THR A 42 -12.43 6.75 3.56
C THR A 42 -12.48 5.59 2.56
N ILE A 43 -13.26 4.54 2.86
CA ILE A 43 -13.46 3.41 1.95
C ILE A 43 -14.16 3.87 0.67
N ALA A 44 -15.25 4.65 0.81
CA ALA A 44 -15.99 5.20 -0.32
C ALA A 44 -15.09 6.09 -1.20
N ALA A 45 -14.27 6.95 -0.58
CA ALA A 45 -13.32 7.80 -1.31
C ALA A 45 -12.28 6.98 -2.08
N ILE A 46 -11.69 5.95 -1.46
CA ILE A 46 -10.71 5.08 -2.15
C ILE A 46 -11.34 4.40 -3.37
N LEU A 47 -12.51 3.77 -3.20
CA LEU A 47 -13.21 3.09 -4.29
C LEU A 47 -13.61 4.07 -5.41
N THR A 48 -14.08 5.27 -5.04
CA THR A 48 -14.51 6.30 -5.99
C THR A 48 -13.33 6.87 -6.77
N SER A 49 -12.21 7.19 -6.12
CA SER A 49 -11.00 7.70 -6.79
C SER A 49 -10.39 6.69 -7.76
N LEU A 50 -10.61 5.39 -7.54
CA LEU A 50 -10.22 4.33 -8.44
C LEU A 50 -11.25 4.06 -9.55
N GLY A 51 -12.39 4.75 -9.53
CA GLY A 51 -13.50 4.52 -10.46
C GLY A 51 -14.23 3.20 -10.25
N ALA A 52 -14.07 2.57 -9.08
CA ALA A 52 -14.51 1.21 -8.80
C ALA A 52 -15.59 1.14 -7.70
N PHE A 53 -16.26 2.26 -7.41
CA PHE A 53 -17.36 2.31 -6.44
C PHE A 53 -18.69 1.96 -7.12
N ASP A 54 -18.89 0.68 -7.40
CA ASP A 54 -20.04 0.22 -8.16
C ASP A 54 -21.36 0.31 -7.38
N ASN A 55 -22.41 0.75 -8.06
CA ASN A 55 -23.79 0.96 -7.56
C ASN A 55 -23.96 1.98 -6.42
N GLY A 56 -22.91 2.71 -6.02
CA GLY A 56 -22.99 3.81 -5.05
C GLY A 56 -23.50 3.42 -3.66
N LYS A 57 -23.55 2.12 -3.32
CA LYS A 57 -24.01 1.66 -2.01
C LYS A 57 -22.99 2.08 -0.96
N TRP A 58 -23.44 2.90 -0.01
CA TRP A 58 -22.59 3.36 1.07
C TRP A 58 -21.97 2.19 1.86
N PRO A 59 -20.69 2.26 2.27
CA PRO A 59 -20.07 1.19 3.02
C PRO A 59 -20.84 0.86 4.31
N PRO A 60 -21.37 -0.37 4.48
CA PRO A 60 -22.05 -0.75 5.72
C PRO A 60 -21.06 -0.88 6.88
N TYR A 61 -21.58 -1.09 8.09
CA TYR A 61 -20.75 -1.44 9.25
C TYR A 61 -19.81 -2.60 8.95
N THR A 62 -18.62 -2.56 9.55
CA THR A 62 -17.56 -3.57 9.38
C THR A 62 -17.04 -3.71 7.94
N SER A 63 -17.32 -2.73 7.08
CA SER A 63 -16.73 -2.70 5.75
C SER A 63 -15.21 -2.66 5.83
N ASN A 64 -14.58 -3.34 4.89
CA ASN A 64 -13.13 -3.39 4.77
C ASN A 64 -12.70 -3.30 3.31
N ILE A 65 -11.51 -2.75 3.12
CA ILE A 65 -10.81 -2.77 1.84
C ILE A 65 -9.43 -3.38 2.07
N ALA A 66 -9.13 -4.43 1.32
CA ALA A 66 -7.80 -5.03 1.27
C ALA A 66 -7.13 -4.67 -0.04
N ILE A 67 -5.87 -4.24 0.02
CA ILE A 67 -5.05 -3.91 -1.15
C ILE A 67 -3.81 -4.78 -1.05
N GLU A 68 -3.69 -5.73 -1.95
CA GLU A 68 -2.74 -6.84 -1.90
C GLU A 68 -1.72 -6.67 -3.02
N LEU A 69 -0.43 -6.92 -2.72
CA LEU A 69 0.66 -6.92 -3.69
C LEU A 69 1.13 -8.36 -3.94
N PHE A 70 1.21 -8.73 -5.21
CA PHE A 70 1.66 -10.03 -5.69
C PHE A 70 2.91 -9.86 -6.55
N LYS A 71 3.73 -10.91 -6.58
CA LYS A 71 4.87 -11.04 -7.48
C LYS A 71 4.72 -12.31 -8.30
N ASP A 72 4.90 -12.20 -9.61
CA ASP A 72 4.96 -13.33 -10.53
C ASP A 72 6.23 -14.14 -10.26
N VAL A 73 6.07 -15.44 -10.19
CA VAL A 73 7.15 -16.40 -9.93
C VAL A 73 7.39 -17.25 -11.18
N ASP A 74 7.83 -16.59 -12.26
CA ASP A 74 8.30 -17.30 -13.46
C ASP A 74 9.53 -18.14 -13.13
N GLY A 75 9.39 -19.47 -13.05
CA GLY A 75 10.55 -20.37 -12.99
C GLY A 75 10.36 -21.69 -12.24
N HIS A 76 9.33 -21.83 -11.42
CA HIS A 76 9.04 -23.10 -10.78
C HIS A 76 7.57 -23.46 -10.96
N HIS A 77 7.32 -24.53 -11.74
CA HIS A 77 6.17 -25.38 -11.53
C HIS A 77 6.26 -26.03 -10.13
N HIS A 78 6.25 -25.24 -9.05
CA HIS A 78 5.75 -25.75 -7.80
C HIS A 78 4.27 -25.94 -8.04
N LYS A 79 3.82 -27.20 -8.08
CA LYS A 79 2.41 -27.52 -7.85
C LYS A 79 2.06 -26.87 -6.52
N ALA A 80 1.58 -25.63 -6.53
CA ALA A 80 1.24 -24.90 -5.34
C ALA A 80 0.18 -25.74 -4.63
N HIS A 81 0.59 -26.42 -3.56
CA HIS A 81 -0.36 -27.08 -2.69
C HIS A 81 -0.95 -25.96 -1.85
N VAL A 82 -2.27 -25.98 -1.67
CA VAL A 82 -2.95 -25.04 -0.77
C VAL A 82 -2.30 -25.20 0.62
N GLY A 83 -1.40 -24.28 0.99
CA GLY A 83 -0.54 -24.42 2.17
C GLY A 83 0.81 -23.69 2.06
N ASP A 84 1.39 -23.61 0.86
CA ASP A 84 2.77 -23.09 0.68
C ASP A 84 2.89 -21.57 0.93
N ILE A 85 1.79 -20.81 0.86
CA ILE A 85 1.77 -19.34 1.11
C ILE A 85 2.07 -19.02 2.59
N LEU A 86 1.81 -19.96 3.51
CA LEU A 86 2.13 -19.76 4.93
C LEU A 86 3.61 -19.98 5.25
N GLU A 87 4.36 -20.67 4.38
CA GLU A 87 5.75 -21.01 4.65
C GLU A 87 6.70 -19.79 4.43
N GLU A 88 6.40 -18.92 3.47
CA GLU A 88 7.12 -17.64 3.29
C GLU A 88 6.92 -16.64 4.45
N LEU A 89 5.81 -16.74 5.19
CA LEU A 89 5.59 -15.95 6.41
C LEU A 89 6.25 -16.58 7.65
N SER A 90 6.55 -17.88 7.60
CA SER A 90 7.09 -18.65 8.71
C SER A 90 8.62 -18.69 8.72
N ASN A 91 9.24 -18.63 7.53
CA ASN A 91 10.69 -18.77 7.38
C ASN A 91 11.27 -17.60 6.55
N PRO A 92 11.94 -16.60 7.17
CA PRO A 92 12.77 -15.68 6.40
C PRO A 92 13.90 -16.49 5.73
N LEU A 93 14.08 -16.31 4.42
CA LEU A 93 15.19 -16.92 3.67
C LEU A 93 16.51 -16.62 4.40
N PRO A 94 17.33 -17.64 4.74
CA PRO A 94 18.64 -17.40 5.31
C PRO A 94 19.53 -16.75 4.26
N GLY A 95 19.94 -15.52 4.54
CA GLY A 95 21.03 -14.88 3.81
C GLY A 95 22.25 -15.80 3.87
N ASN A 96 22.73 -16.19 2.69
CA ASN A 96 23.92 -16.99 2.52
C ASN A 96 25.12 -16.26 3.14
N ASN A 97 25.55 -16.68 4.32
CA ASN A 97 26.91 -16.51 4.82
C ASN A 97 27.21 -17.61 5.83
N SER A 98 27.96 -18.61 5.38
CA SER A 98 28.75 -19.47 6.25
C SER A 98 29.66 -18.61 7.12
N ASN A 99 29.52 -18.70 8.44
CA ASN A 99 30.57 -19.18 9.33
C ASN A 99 30.09 -19.18 10.79
N ASN A 100 29.84 -20.39 11.28
CA ASN A 100 30.18 -20.96 12.59
C ASN A 100 30.10 -20.13 13.89
N ASN A 101 29.43 -20.78 14.85
CA ASN A 101 29.62 -20.76 16.30
C ASN A 101 29.05 -19.55 17.07
N ASP A 102 27.92 -19.73 17.74
CA ASP A 102 27.95 -20.06 19.18
C ASP A 102 26.56 -20.19 19.82
N SER A 103 26.56 -20.91 20.93
CA SER A 103 25.46 -21.43 21.74
C SER A 103 24.63 -20.38 22.51
N LYS A 104 23.29 -20.59 22.54
CA LYS A 104 22.25 -20.49 23.63
C LYS A 104 22.52 -19.65 24.93
N PRO A 105 21.48 -19.33 25.76
CA PRO A 105 20.03 -19.16 25.54
C PRO A 105 19.38 -17.94 26.29
N SER A 106 18.09 -17.70 25.99
CA SER A 106 16.99 -17.15 26.84
C SER A 106 17.21 -16.00 27.85
N SER A 107 16.43 -14.93 27.73
CA SER A 107 15.86 -14.21 28.89
C SER A 107 14.52 -13.56 28.53
N LEU A 108 13.48 -14.01 29.24
CA LEU A 108 12.12 -13.48 29.27
C LEU A 108 12.04 -12.41 30.38
N LEU A 109 11.24 -11.37 30.14
CA LEU A 109 10.74 -10.37 31.10
C LEU A 109 11.69 -9.21 31.49
N SER A 110 11.51 -8.08 30.80
CA SER A 110 11.75 -6.74 31.37
C SER A 110 10.67 -5.76 30.89
N PHE A 111 9.44 -6.01 31.34
CA PHE A 111 8.37 -5.02 31.30
C PHE A 111 8.58 -3.94 32.37
N PHE A 112 8.24 -2.70 32.00
CA PHE A 112 8.05 -1.50 32.84
C PHE A 112 9.32 -0.76 33.31
N ARG A 113 9.73 0.22 32.50
CA ARG A 113 10.03 1.60 32.93
C ARG A 113 10.40 2.44 31.71
N ARG A 114 9.52 3.34 31.27
CA ARG A 114 9.98 4.58 30.63
C ARG A 114 8.95 5.69 30.76
N SER A 115 9.38 6.75 31.42
CA SER A 115 8.69 8.01 31.61
C SER A 115 8.23 8.64 30.31
N ALA A 116 7.11 9.34 30.38
CA ALA A 116 6.62 10.23 29.34
C ALA A 116 7.64 11.35 29.08
N THR A 117 8.30 11.29 27.92
CA THR A 117 8.96 12.45 27.34
C THR A 117 8.12 12.87 26.14
N THR A 118 7.50 14.03 26.26
CA THR A 118 6.75 14.71 25.20
C THR A 118 7.73 15.15 24.12
N SER A 119 7.94 14.28 23.13
CA SER A 119 8.69 14.61 21.93
C SER A 119 7.70 15.02 20.85
N SER A 120 7.74 16.28 20.44
CA SER A 120 7.04 16.78 19.26
C SER A 120 7.35 15.89 18.05
N THR A 121 6.37 15.13 17.59
CA THR A 121 6.44 14.30 16.38
C THR A 121 6.60 15.21 15.17
N ALA A 122 7.83 15.37 14.70
CA ALA A 122 8.07 15.77 13.32
C ALA A 122 7.53 14.64 12.43
N LEU A 123 6.44 14.92 11.72
CA LEU A 123 5.85 13.98 10.78
C LEU A 123 6.87 13.74 9.66
N THR A 124 7.13 12.47 9.37
CA THR A 124 8.12 12.04 8.38
C THR A 124 7.69 12.47 6.99
N GLU A 125 8.59 13.13 6.25
CA GLU A 125 8.38 13.42 4.84
C GLU A 125 8.16 12.11 4.04
N PRO A 126 7.22 12.08 3.08
CA PRO A 126 7.03 10.94 2.19
C PRO A 126 8.35 10.55 1.51
N SER A 127 8.59 9.25 1.36
CA SER A 127 9.80 8.75 0.70
C SER A 127 9.93 9.34 -0.71
N ASP A 128 11.17 9.64 -1.16
CA ASP A 128 11.44 10.10 -2.52
C ASP A 128 10.95 9.10 -3.60
N VAL A 129 10.82 7.82 -3.23
CA VAL A 129 10.34 6.75 -4.12
C VAL A 129 8.86 6.88 -4.42
N ALA A 130 8.04 7.31 -3.44
CA ALA A 130 6.60 7.52 -3.60
C ALA A 130 6.27 8.53 -4.70
N ARG A 131 7.01 9.64 -4.69
CA ARG A 131 6.81 10.82 -5.54
C ARG A 131 7.52 10.72 -6.88
N THR A 132 8.31 9.68 -7.09
CA THR A 132 9.01 9.45 -8.35
C THR A 132 8.01 8.95 -9.40
N PRO A 133 7.89 9.62 -10.57
CA PRO A 133 7.06 9.14 -11.68
C PRO A 133 7.50 7.75 -12.12
N VAL A 134 6.54 6.93 -12.57
CA VAL A 134 6.78 5.56 -13.05
C VAL A 134 7.93 5.48 -14.07
N SER A 135 8.05 6.46 -14.98
CA SER A 135 9.10 6.50 -16.01
C SER A 135 10.53 6.57 -15.46
N LYS A 136 10.71 6.94 -14.19
CA LYS A 136 12.01 7.04 -13.51
C LYS A 136 12.25 5.89 -12.53
N LEU A 137 11.29 4.99 -12.36
CA LEU A 137 11.43 3.83 -11.49
C LEU A 137 12.07 2.66 -12.24
N PRO A 138 12.76 1.75 -11.51
CA PRO A 138 13.10 0.45 -12.06
C PRO A 138 11.84 -0.29 -12.53
N PRO A 139 11.97 -1.25 -13.46
CA PRO A 139 10.82 -1.96 -14.00
C PRO A 139 10.00 -2.63 -12.90
N LEU A 140 8.71 -2.27 -12.83
CA LEU A 140 7.74 -2.88 -11.91
C LEU A 140 7.07 -4.12 -12.53
N HIS A 141 7.64 -4.63 -13.61
CA HIS A 141 7.17 -5.83 -14.29
C HIS A 141 7.14 -7.00 -13.31
N LYS A 142 6.19 -7.92 -13.51
CA LYS A 142 5.93 -9.07 -12.63
C LYS A 142 5.34 -8.73 -11.26
N HIS A 143 4.93 -7.49 -10.99
CA HIS A 143 4.15 -7.20 -9.78
C HIS A 143 2.71 -6.85 -10.15
N TYR A 144 1.78 -7.39 -9.37
CA TYR A 144 0.35 -7.19 -9.56
C TYR A 144 -0.31 -6.74 -8.26
N VAL A 145 -1.35 -5.93 -8.38
CA VAL A 145 -2.13 -5.40 -7.28
C VAL A 145 -3.56 -5.90 -7.42
N ARG A 146 -4.12 -6.43 -6.34
CA ARG A 146 -5.55 -6.76 -6.25
C ARG A 146 -6.20 -5.95 -5.15
N ILE A 147 -7.42 -5.49 -5.40
CA ILE A 147 -8.25 -4.85 -4.39
C ILE A 147 -9.42 -5.76 -4.09
N ARG A 148 -9.75 -5.89 -2.80
CA ARG A 148 -10.97 -6.56 -2.35
C ARG A 148 -11.78 -5.59 -1.49
N TYR A 149 -13.06 -5.46 -1.78
CA TYR A 149 -14.02 -4.72 -0.97
C TYR A 149 -15.01 -5.70 -0.38
N ASN A 150 -15.06 -5.79 0.94
CA ASN A 150 -15.87 -6.78 1.66
C ASN A 150 -15.66 -8.20 1.10
N ASP A 151 -14.40 -8.58 1.01
CA ASP A 151 -13.91 -9.86 0.46
C ASP A 151 -14.19 -10.12 -1.03
N GLN A 152 -14.84 -9.22 -1.75
CA GLN A 152 -15.08 -9.36 -3.19
C GLN A 152 -13.98 -8.67 -4.01
N PRO A 153 -13.36 -9.35 -4.99
CA PRO A 153 -12.40 -8.73 -5.90
C PRO A 153 -13.02 -7.54 -6.64
N VAL A 154 -12.24 -6.48 -6.77
CA VAL A 154 -12.64 -5.23 -7.42
C VAL A 154 -11.82 -5.06 -8.69
N ALA A 155 -12.50 -4.98 -9.84
CA ALA A 155 -11.86 -4.62 -11.10
C ALA A 155 -11.75 -3.09 -11.20
N ILE A 156 -10.51 -2.59 -11.28
CA ILE A 156 -10.26 -1.16 -11.51
C ILE A 156 -10.43 -0.89 -13.01
N PRO A 157 -11.38 -0.04 -13.45
CA PRO A 157 -11.64 0.16 -14.88
C PRO A 157 -10.42 0.63 -15.66
N GLY A 158 -9.58 1.49 -15.06
CA GLY A 158 -8.35 1.97 -15.68
C GLY A 158 -7.30 0.87 -15.93
N CYS A 159 -7.35 -0.23 -15.17
CA CYS A 159 -6.51 -1.40 -15.39
C CYS A 159 -7.16 -2.36 -16.38
N ALA A 160 -8.45 -2.70 -16.17
CA ALA A 160 -9.18 -3.66 -16.99
C ALA A 160 -9.34 -3.23 -18.47
N ALA A 161 -9.26 -1.92 -18.76
CA ALA A 161 -9.43 -1.40 -20.12
C ALA A 161 -8.34 -1.85 -21.12
N LYS A 162 -7.14 -2.24 -20.65
CA LYS A 162 -6.02 -2.61 -21.53
C LYS A 162 -5.41 -3.95 -21.10
N PRO A 163 -5.26 -4.94 -22.01
CA PRO A 163 -4.66 -6.23 -21.67
C PRO A 163 -3.26 -6.17 -21.04
N ALA A 164 -2.47 -5.13 -21.33
CA ALA A 164 -1.14 -4.94 -20.74
C ALA A 164 -1.16 -4.39 -19.30
N ASN A 165 -2.31 -3.90 -18.83
CA ASN A 165 -2.45 -3.25 -17.52
C ASN A 165 -2.97 -4.20 -16.43
N HIS A 166 -3.20 -5.46 -16.77
CA HIS A 166 -3.71 -6.45 -15.83
C HIS A 166 -3.11 -7.84 -16.09
N LEU A 167 -3.32 -8.78 -15.16
CA LEU A 167 -2.91 -10.17 -15.36
C LEU A 167 -3.70 -10.78 -16.55
N PRO A 168 -3.06 -11.48 -17.50
CA PRO A 168 -3.77 -12.07 -18.64
C PRO A 168 -4.90 -13.01 -18.20
N GLY A 169 -6.10 -12.78 -18.70
CA GLY A 169 -7.30 -13.54 -18.33
C GLY A 169 -7.90 -13.19 -16.97
N GLU A 170 -7.26 -12.31 -16.19
CA GLU A 170 -7.76 -11.87 -14.89
C GLU A 170 -7.75 -10.31 -14.76
N PRO A 171 -8.84 -9.63 -15.15
CA PRO A 171 -8.94 -8.17 -15.09
C PRO A 171 -9.02 -7.56 -13.67
N THR A 172 -9.20 -8.35 -12.61
CA THR A 172 -9.19 -7.84 -11.22
C THR A 172 -7.78 -7.65 -10.65
N PHE A 173 -6.75 -8.20 -11.30
CA PHE A 173 -5.35 -7.94 -10.97
C PHE A 173 -4.78 -6.84 -11.84
N CYS A 174 -4.50 -5.68 -11.29
CA CYS A 174 -3.81 -4.61 -12.00
C CYS A 174 -2.29 -4.84 -12.00
N THR A 175 -1.57 -4.50 -13.08
CA THR A 175 -0.10 -4.40 -12.96
C THR A 175 0.26 -3.29 -11.97
N LEU A 176 1.32 -3.47 -11.18
CA LEU A 176 1.75 -2.44 -10.20
C LEU A 176 2.06 -1.10 -10.90
N GLU A 177 2.60 -1.18 -12.11
CA GLU A 177 2.81 -0.03 -12.98
C GLU A 177 1.50 0.71 -13.30
N ALA A 178 0.48 0.03 -13.84
CA ALA A 178 -0.79 0.66 -14.18
C ALA A 178 -1.50 1.19 -12.92
N PHE A 179 -1.43 0.46 -11.82
CA PHE A 179 -2.00 0.87 -10.54
C PHE A 179 -1.37 2.18 -10.05
N LYS A 180 -0.02 2.26 -10.05
CA LYS A 180 0.69 3.49 -9.70
C LYS A 180 0.34 4.64 -10.63
N GLN A 181 0.31 4.43 -11.95
CA GLN A 181 -0.07 5.48 -12.91
C GLN A 181 -1.48 6.04 -12.66
N ILE A 182 -2.42 5.21 -12.19
CA ILE A 182 -3.77 5.66 -11.82
C ILE A 182 -3.74 6.44 -10.51
N VAL A 183 -3.09 5.91 -9.49
CA VAL A 183 -3.01 6.55 -8.15
C VAL A 183 -2.26 7.87 -8.18
N ASP A 184 -1.22 7.98 -9.00
CA ASP A 184 -0.44 9.21 -9.18
C ASP A 184 -1.30 10.38 -9.72
N LYS A 185 -2.41 10.11 -10.42
CA LYS A 185 -3.29 11.16 -10.96
C LYS A 185 -4.06 11.94 -9.89
N PHE A 186 -4.25 11.34 -8.71
CA PHE A 186 -5.02 11.94 -7.62
C PHE A 186 -4.25 11.99 -6.30
N THR A 187 -2.99 11.55 -6.30
CA THR A 187 -2.12 11.68 -5.13
C THR A 187 -1.43 13.05 -5.20
N PRO A 188 -1.64 13.94 -4.22
CA PRO A 188 -0.98 15.23 -4.21
C PRO A 188 0.53 15.07 -4.08
N GLY A 189 1.30 15.91 -4.76
CA GLY A 189 2.75 15.96 -4.61
C GLY A 189 3.15 16.50 -3.24
N ASN A 190 2.45 17.54 -2.79
CA ASN A 190 2.60 18.14 -1.47
C ASN A 190 1.23 18.33 -0.82
N TRP A 191 0.75 17.30 -0.13
CA TRP A 191 -0.54 17.34 0.56
C TRP A 191 -0.67 18.50 1.54
N ARG A 192 0.43 18.94 2.17
CA ARG A 192 0.41 20.01 3.17
C ARG A 192 0.08 21.36 2.56
N GLU A 193 0.67 21.64 1.40
CA GLU A 193 0.42 22.85 0.65
C GLU A 193 -0.91 22.77 -0.10
N GLU A 194 -1.14 21.67 -0.82
CA GLU A 194 -2.32 21.49 -1.67
C GLU A 194 -3.63 21.45 -0.86
N CYS A 195 -3.64 20.85 0.34
CA CYS A 195 -4.81 20.90 1.22
C CYS A 195 -5.04 22.27 1.88
N GLY A 196 -4.02 23.14 1.90
CA GLY A 196 -4.13 24.50 2.41
C GLY A 196 -4.63 25.51 1.36
N TRP A 197 -4.64 25.13 0.08
CA TRP A 197 -5.08 26.01 -1.00
C TRP A 197 -6.58 26.23 -1.01
N ASN A 198 -6.98 27.42 -1.45
CA ASN A 198 -8.39 27.80 -1.65
C ASN A 198 -9.26 27.60 -0.40
N THR A 199 -8.69 27.60 0.81
CA THR A 199 -9.45 27.51 2.07
C THR A 199 -10.27 28.80 2.33
N ASP A 200 -9.86 29.90 1.72
CA ASP A 200 -10.53 31.19 1.66
C ASP A 200 -11.58 31.27 0.54
N LYS A 201 -11.53 30.35 -0.44
CA LYS A 201 -12.49 30.29 -1.55
C LYS A 201 -13.53 29.23 -1.24
N GLY A 202 -14.81 29.53 -1.51
CA GLY A 202 -15.89 28.56 -1.33
C GLY A 202 -15.65 27.29 -2.17
N MET A 203 -16.35 26.20 -1.80
CA MET A 203 -16.25 24.92 -2.54
C MET A 203 -16.78 24.99 -3.99
N PHE A 204 -17.55 26.02 -4.31
CA PHE A 204 -18.17 26.25 -5.62
C PHE A 204 -17.48 27.42 -6.32
N ALA A 205 -17.51 27.40 -7.65
CA ALA A 205 -17.12 28.56 -8.43
C ALA A 205 -17.99 29.77 -8.02
N GLU A 206 -17.39 30.97 -8.03
CA GLU A 206 -18.16 32.20 -7.81
C GLU A 206 -19.31 32.29 -8.83
N GLY A 207 -20.55 32.34 -8.34
CA GLY A 207 -21.76 32.40 -9.16
C GLY A 207 -22.47 31.05 -9.42
N GLU A 208 -21.95 29.93 -8.92
CA GLU A 208 -22.72 28.67 -8.83
C GLU A 208 -23.36 28.53 -7.44
N ASP A 209 -24.61 28.97 -7.32
CA ASP A 209 -25.41 28.72 -6.12
C ASP A 209 -25.72 27.22 -5.95
N ARG A 210 -25.71 26.75 -4.70
CA ARG A 210 -25.86 25.33 -4.36
C ARG A 210 -27.30 24.87 -4.57
N ALA A 211 -27.46 23.61 -4.97
CA ALA A 211 -28.75 22.92 -4.91
C ALA A 211 -29.34 23.01 -3.48
N GLY A 212 -30.51 23.66 -3.36
CA GLY A 212 -31.23 23.84 -2.10
C GLY A 212 -31.52 25.30 -1.71
N TYR A 213 -31.03 26.28 -2.47
CA TYR A 213 -31.43 27.69 -2.40
C TYR A 213 -31.76 28.21 -3.80
#